data_AF-A0A4S2V959-F1
#
_entry.id   AF-A0A4S2V959-F1
#
_cell.length_a   1.000
_cell.length_b   1.000
_cell.length_c   1.000
_cell.angle_alpha   90.00
_cell.angle_beta   90.00
_cell.angle_gamma   90.00
#
_symmetry.space_group_name_H-M   'P 1'
#
loop_
_entity.id
_entity.type
_entity.pdbx_description
1 polymer ?
#
loop_
_entity_poly.entity_id
_entity_poly.type
_entity_poly.pdbx_seq_one_letter_code
_entity_poly.pdbx_strand_id
1 'polypeptide(L)'
;MSEDTWAAITSRETVLLLAALAVYLGGAVGFAHRLPRLLARHPGWRQDTEHDPISSVVTLTVLIVLWPATALYLACKVEGGRRDR
;
A
#
# COMPACT_ATOMS: atom_id res chain seq x y z
N MET A 1 31.36 11.00 -8.60
CA MET A 1 30.25 11.05 -7.61
C MET A 1 30.88 11.50 -6.31
N SER A 2 30.49 12.65 -5.74
CA SER A 2 31.17 13.20 -4.54
C SER A 2 30.76 12.45 -3.27
N GLU A 3 31.66 12.39 -2.29
CA GLU A 3 31.42 11.78 -0.97
C GLU A 3 30.21 12.43 -0.26
N ASP A 4 29.95 13.71 -0.53
CA ASP A 4 28.79 14.45 0.00
C ASP A 4 27.46 13.90 -0.54
N THR A 5 27.44 13.43 -1.80
CA THR A 5 26.26 12.79 -2.39
C THR A 5 26.04 11.41 -1.76
N TRP A 6 27.14 10.70 -1.45
CA TRP A 6 27.09 9.41 -0.76
C TRP A 6 26.59 9.57 0.68
N ALA A 7 27.06 10.57 1.42
CA ALA A 7 26.60 10.90 2.77
C ALA A 7 25.13 11.34 2.79
N ALA A 8 24.67 12.10 1.79
CA ALA A 8 23.27 12.49 1.65
C ALA A 8 22.32 11.32 1.31
N ILE A 9 22.78 10.35 0.50
CA ILE A 9 22.03 9.12 0.20
C ILE A 9 22.01 8.18 1.40
N THR A 10 23.09 8.16 2.19
CA THR A 10 23.24 7.31 3.39
C THR A 10 22.74 7.99 4.67
N SER A 11 22.13 9.18 4.55
CA SER A 11 21.36 9.78 5.63
C SER A 11 20.27 8.80 6.07
N ARG A 12 20.17 8.59 7.37
CA ARG A 12 19.18 7.68 7.98
C ARG A 12 17.76 8.02 7.52
N GLU A 13 17.47 9.31 7.34
CA GLU A 13 16.18 9.81 6.86
C GLU A 13 15.93 9.39 5.40
N THR A 14 16.93 9.54 4.53
CA THR A 14 16.85 9.12 3.12
C THR A 14 16.64 7.62 2.99
N VAL A 15 17.35 6.82 3.80
CA VAL A 15 17.21 5.36 3.83
C VAL A 15 15.81 4.95 4.30
N LEU A 16 15.28 5.59 5.35
CA LEU A 16 13.92 5.33 5.84
C LEU A 16 12.86 5.72 4.81
N LEU A 17 13.03 6.85 4.14
CA LEU A 17 12.14 7.30 3.06
C LEU A 17 12.14 6.29 1.91
N LEU A 18 13.31 5.84 1.47
CA LEU A 18 13.45 4.84 0.40
C LEU A 18 12.84 3.49 0.80
N ALA A 19 13.03 3.06 2.04
CA ALA A 19 12.42 1.84 2.56
C ALA A 19 10.88 1.96 2.58
N ALA A 20 10.35 3.08 3.07
CA ALA A 20 8.91 3.34 3.07
C ALA A 20 8.35 3.37 1.64
N LEU A 21 9.07 4.00 0.70
CA LEU A 21 8.69 4.05 -0.71
C LEU A 21 8.70 2.66 -1.36
N ALA A 22 9.71 1.84 -1.06
CA ALA A 22 9.81 0.48 -1.57
C ALA A 22 8.65 -0.40 -1.05
N VAL A 23 8.28 -0.27 0.23
CA VAL A 23 7.11 -0.96 0.80
C VAL A 23 5.82 -0.47 0.15
N TYR A 24 5.66 0.84 -0.02
CA TYR A 24 4.49 1.45 -0.67
C TYR A 24 4.32 0.95 -2.11
N LEU A 25 5.38 1.01 -2.93
CA LEU A 25 5.34 0.56 -4.32
C LEU A 25 5.16 -0.96 -4.40
N GLY A 26 5.91 -1.72 -3.59
CA GLY A 26 5.87 -3.18 -3.59
C GLY A 26 4.49 -3.73 -3.27
N GLY A 27 3.82 -3.21 -2.25
CA GLY A 27 2.48 -3.68 -1.95
C GLY A 27 1.37 -3.02 -2.79
N ALA A 28 1.56 -1.81 -3.34
CA ALA A 28 0.64 -1.29 -4.36
C ALA A 28 0.61 -2.21 -5.60
N VAL A 29 1.79 -2.65 -6.07
CA VAL A 29 1.91 -3.62 -7.18
C VAL A 29 1.31 -4.98 -6.78
N GLY A 30 1.58 -5.46 -5.57
CA GLY A 30 1.03 -6.71 -5.05
C GLY A 30 -0.51 -6.69 -4.97
N PHE A 31 -1.08 -5.60 -4.46
CA PHE A 31 -2.52 -5.38 -4.38
C PHE A 31 -3.13 -5.26 -5.78
N ALA A 32 -2.56 -4.44 -6.66
CA ALA A 32 -3.03 -4.30 -8.04
C ALA A 32 -3.04 -5.64 -8.79
N HIS A 33 -2.07 -6.52 -8.51
CA HIS A 33 -1.96 -7.80 -9.20
C HIS A 33 -2.87 -8.91 -8.64
N ARG A 34 -3.14 -8.91 -7.33
CA ARG A 34 -3.90 -9.98 -6.64
C ARG A 34 -5.36 -9.60 -6.36
N LEU A 35 -5.63 -8.36 -5.98
CA LEU A 35 -6.94 -7.89 -5.52
C LEU A 35 -8.02 -8.03 -6.61
N PRO A 36 -7.80 -7.64 -7.88
CA PRO A 36 -8.82 -7.81 -8.93
C PRO A 36 -9.17 -9.28 -9.16
N ARG A 37 -8.19 -10.20 -9.08
CA ARG A 37 -8.42 -11.64 -9.24
C ARG A 37 -9.21 -12.24 -8.08
N LEU A 38 -9.01 -11.75 -6.86
CA LEU A 38 -9.79 -12.18 -5.70
C LEU A 38 -11.23 -11.66 -5.78
N LEU A 39 -11.39 -10.39 -6.15
CA LEU A 39 -12.70 -9.76 -6.29
C LEU A 39 -13.51 -10.33 -7.46
N ALA A 40 -12.87 -10.67 -8.60
CA ALA A 40 -13.54 -11.31 -9.73
C ALA A 40 -14.12 -12.71 -9.43
N ARG A 41 -13.75 -13.33 -8.31
CA ARG A 41 -14.35 -14.58 -7.81
C ARG A 41 -15.59 -14.34 -6.96
N HIS A 42 -15.81 -13.11 -6.49
CA HIS A 42 -17.02 -12.76 -5.75
C HIS A 42 -18.16 -12.42 -6.73
N PRO A 43 -19.32 -13.09 -6.62
CA PRO A 43 -20.44 -12.87 -7.53
C PRO A 43 -21.01 -11.45 -7.45
N GLY A 44 -21.07 -10.86 -6.24
CA GLY A 44 -21.52 -9.47 -6.07
C GLY A 44 -20.60 -8.47 -6.76
N TRP A 45 -19.28 -8.61 -6.59
CA TRP A 45 -18.31 -7.74 -7.26
C TRP A 45 -18.37 -7.88 -8.79
N ARG A 46 -18.60 -9.10 -9.31
CA ARG A 46 -18.80 -9.30 -10.76
C ARG A 46 -20.01 -8.54 -11.26
N GLN A 47 -21.14 -8.68 -10.59
CA GLN A 47 -22.38 -8.00 -10.96
C GLN A 47 -22.21 -6.47 -10.91
N ASP A 48 -21.53 -5.96 -9.88
CA ASP A 48 -21.23 -4.52 -9.75
C ASP A 48 -20.27 -4.02 -10.85
N THR A 49 -19.27 -4.83 -11.23
CA THR A 49 -18.33 -4.50 -12.31
C THR A 49 -18.99 -4.54 -13.69
N GLU A 50 -19.93 -5.46 -13.91
CA GLU A 50 -20.70 -5.55 -15.16
C GLU A 50 -21.70 -4.40 -15.30
N HIS A 51 -22.26 -3.92 -14.19
CA HIS A 51 -23.19 -2.80 -14.17
C HIS A 51 -22.49 -1.43 -14.23
N ASP A 52 -21.41 -1.26 -13.45
CA ASP A 52 -20.61 -0.03 -13.40
C ASP A 52 -19.10 -0.34 -13.32
N PRO A 53 -18.43 -0.44 -14.48
CA PRO A 53 -17.00 -0.74 -14.53
C PRO A 53 -16.15 0.44 -14.02
N ILE A 54 -16.63 1.68 -14.14
CA ILE A 54 -15.86 2.87 -13.72
C ILE A 54 -15.82 2.94 -12.20
N SER A 55 -16.97 2.78 -11.53
CA SER A 55 -17.06 2.74 -10.07
C SER A 55 -16.20 1.61 -9.48
N SER A 56 -16.19 0.44 -10.13
CA SER A 56 -15.38 -0.70 -9.71
C SER A 56 -13.88 -0.44 -9.83
N VAL A 57 -13.44 0.21 -10.92
CA VAL A 57 -12.05 0.64 -11.11
C VAL A 57 -11.65 1.70 -10.08
N VAL A 58 -12.49 2.70 -9.84
CA VAL A 58 -12.23 3.75 -8.83
C VAL A 58 -12.10 3.13 -7.44
N THR A 59 -12.98 2.20 -7.09
CA THR A 59 -12.94 1.49 -5.81
C THR A 59 -11.65 0.69 -5.64
N LEU A 60 -11.21 -0.01 -6.69
CA LEU A 60 -9.91 -0.70 -6.73
C LEU A 60 -8.74 0.28 -6.55
N THR A 61 -8.75 1.41 -7.25
CA THR A 61 -7.72 2.44 -7.12
C THR A 61 -7.67 3.00 -5.71
N VAL A 62 -8.81 3.30 -5.10
CA VAL A 62 -8.88 3.78 -3.71
C VAL A 62 -8.33 2.73 -2.75
N LEU A 63 -8.70 1.46 -2.90
CA LEU A 63 -8.14 0.37 -2.09
C LEU A 63 -6.61 0.26 -2.22
N ILE A 64 -6.09 0.35 -3.45
CA ILE A 64 -4.65 0.28 -3.76
C ILE A 64 -3.88 1.53 -3.27
N VAL A 65 -4.52 2.69 -3.16
CA VAL A 65 -3.86 3.92 -2.65
C VAL A 65 -3.98 4.01 -1.13
N LEU A 66 -5.08 3.52 -0.55
CA LEU A 66 -5.39 3.66 0.87
C LEU A 66 -4.77 2.55 1.74
N TRP A 67 -4.36 1.42 1.15
CA TRP A 67 -3.72 0.32 1.89
C TRP A 67 -2.52 0.70 2.79
N PRO A 68 -1.66 1.71 2.50
CA PRO A 68 -0.53 2.02 3.36
C PRO A 68 -0.96 2.79 4.60
N ALA A 69 -2.03 3.60 4.52
CA ALA A 69 -2.62 4.24 5.68
C ALA A 69 -3.20 3.19 6.64
N THR A 70 -3.86 2.16 6.09
CA THR A 70 -4.36 1.02 6.88
C THR A 70 -3.21 0.21 7.50
N ALA A 71 -2.13 -0.02 6.75
CA ALA A 71 -0.95 -0.72 7.26
C ALA A 71 -0.25 0.05 8.38
N LEU A 72 -0.08 1.37 8.22
CA LEU A 72 0.45 2.27 9.25
C LEU A 72 -0.44 2.27 10.49
N TYR A 73 -1.75 2.40 10.32
CA TYR A 73 -2.69 2.36 11.43
C TYR A 73 -2.63 1.04 12.20
N LEU A 74 -2.58 -0.10 11.49
CA LEU A 74 -2.44 -1.42 12.11
C LEU A 74 -1.10 -1.57 12.82
N ALA A 75 0.00 -1.13 12.22
CA ALA A 75 1.32 -1.14 12.86
C ALA A 75 1.32 -0.32 14.16
N CYS A 76 0.82 0.92 14.11
CA CYS A 76 0.70 1.77 15.30
C CYS A 76 -0.19 1.14 16.38
N LYS A 77 -1.29 0.48 16.00
CA LYS A 77 -2.19 -0.20 16.95
C LYS A 77 -1.51 -1.40 17.61
N VAL A 78 -0.74 -2.19 16.86
CA VAL A 78 0.02 -3.34 17.39
C VAL A 78 1.13 -2.86 18.35
N GLU A 79 1.81 -1.77 18.02
CA GLU A 79 2.81 -1.13 18.89
C GLU A 79 2.18 -0.60 20.19
N GLY A 80 1.02 0.07 20.08
CA GLY A 80 0.27 0.59 21.22
C GLY A 80 -0.23 -0.52 22.15
N GLY A 81 -0.77 -1.61 21.58
CA GLY A 81 -1.22 -2.78 22.36
C GLY A 81 -0.09 -3.56 23.04
N ARG A 82 1.17 -3.38 22.61
CA ARG A 82 2.36 -3.96 23.30
C ARG A 82 2.87 -3.11 24.46
N ARG A 83 2.47 -1.84 24.57
CA ARG A 83 2.87 -0.94 25.67
C ARG A 83 1.90 -0.95 26.85
N ASP A 84 0.65 -1.36 26.64
CA ASP A 84 -0.38 -1.50 27.68
C ASP A 84 -0.40 -2.88 28.36
N ARG A 85 0.56 -3.75 28.03
CA ARG A 85 0.76 -5.07 28.65
C ARG A 85 2.11 -5.13 29.33
#